data_AF-N1ZUR4-F1
#
_entry.id   AF-N1ZUR4-F1
#
_cell.length_a   1.000
_cell.length_b   1.000
_cell.length_c   1.000
_cell.angle_alpha   90.00
_cell.angle_beta   90.00
_cell.angle_gamma   90.00
#
_symmetry.space_group_name_H-M   'P 1'
#
loop_
_entity.id
_entity.type
_entity.pdbx_description
1 polymer ?
#
loop_
_entity_poly.entity_id
_entity_poly.type
_entity_poly.pdbx_seq_one_letter_code
_entity_poly.pdbx_strand_id
1 'polypeptide(L)'
;MYGASYAGKFKIRLVDYKDGKEALKFLKENGVKKNPGKSKEYVYLKFKIKCISADEEVPADLILNEYSSFFDSKCKKQSKAELIPVDDGNKELSYNTMISPGETVVCSIALSVKSGSAPITYRISAGYDEDYNEIEKWFATKK
;
A
#
# COMPACT_ATOMS: atom_id res chain seq x y z
N MET A 1 15.14 -21.38 14.82
CA MET A 1 13.74 -21.44 15.24
C MET A 1 13.05 -20.28 14.55
N TYR A 2 12.35 -20.51 13.44
CA TYR A 2 11.64 -19.45 12.69
C TYR A 2 10.25 -19.28 13.32
N GLY A 3 10.18 -18.56 14.43
CA GLY A 3 8.91 -18.09 14.98
C GLY A 3 8.41 -16.92 14.14
N ALA A 4 7.09 -16.76 14.02
CA ALA A 4 6.50 -15.55 13.45
C ALA A 4 7.04 -14.33 14.21
N SER A 5 7.91 -13.53 13.58
CA SER A 5 8.35 -12.28 14.19
C SER A 5 7.21 -11.28 14.04
N TYR A 6 6.67 -10.83 15.17
CA TYR A 6 5.78 -9.69 15.19
C TYR A 6 6.60 -8.46 14.81
N ALA A 7 6.48 -8.00 13.55
CA ALA A 7 7.27 -6.87 13.05
C ALA A 7 7.15 -5.63 13.96
N GLY A 8 6.00 -5.45 14.60
CA GLY A 8 5.80 -4.39 15.57
C GLY A 8 4.35 -3.91 15.62
N LYS A 9 4.11 -2.92 16.47
CA LYS A 9 2.80 -2.30 16.64
C LYS A 9 2.76 -1.00 15.85
N PHE A 10 1.85 -0.92 14.88
CA PHE A 10 1.73 0.24 13.99
C PHE A 10 0.37 0.90 14.07
N LYS A 11 0.35 2.23 13.88
CA LYS A 11 -0.84 3.01 13.55
C LYS A 11 -0.73 3.44 12.09
N ILE A 12 -1.63 2.95 11.25
CA ILE A 12 -1.63 3.19 9.81
C ILE A 12 -2.88 3.96 9.45
N ARG A 13 -2.73 5.03 8.67
CA ARG A 13 -3.83 5.85 8.18
C ARG A 13 -3.65 6.13 6.70
N LEU A 14 -4.66 5.83 5.89
CA LEU A 14 -4.78 6.35 4.54
C LEU A 14 -5.03 7.86 4.62
N VAL A 15 -4.14 8.63 4.00
CA VAL A 15 -4.14 10.10 4.01
C VAL A 15 -4.74 10.62 2.71
N ASP A 16 -4.44 9.97 1.60
CA ASP A 16 -4.88 10.38 0.27
C ASP A 16 -5.08 9.15 -0.62
N TYR A 17 -6.06 9.24 -1.51
CA TYR A 17 -6.41 8.21 -2.46
C TYR A 17 -6.89 8.86 -3.75
N LYS A 18 -6.37 8.39 -4.88
CA LYS A 18 -6.80 8.82 -6.21
C LYS A 18 -6.92 7.62 -7.11
N ASP A 19 -7.90 7.62 -8.01
CA ASP A 19 -8.04 6.62 -9.07
C ASP A 19 -8.43 7.22 -10.42
N GLY A 20 -8.33 6.37 -11.45
CA GLY A 20 -8.76 6.68 -12.80
C GLY A 20 -8.13 7.96 -13.35
N LYS A 21 -8.98 8.92 -13.74
CA LYS A 21 -8.54 10.19 -14.35
C LYS A 21 -7.80 11.09 -13.35
N GLU A 22 -8.20 11.06 -12.08
CA GLU A 22 -7.55 11.88 -11.05
C GLU A 22 -6.15 11.37 -10.75
N ALA A 23 -6.00 10.06 -10.56
CA ALA A 23 -4.69 9.44 -10.41
C ALA A 23 -3.82 9.69 -11.64
N LEU A 24 -4.36 9.54 -12.85
CA LEU A 24 -3.60 9.82 -14.07
C LEU A 24 -3.08 11.26 -14.11
N LYS A 25 -3.93 12.24 -13.81
CA LYS A 25 -3.53 13.65 -13.77
C LYS A 25 -2.43 13.88 -12.74
N PHE A 26 -2.64 13.41 -11.50
CA PHE A 26 -1.68 13.56 -10.42
C PHE A 26 -0.33 12.92 -10.77
N LEU A 27 -0.33 11.68 -11.26
CA LEU A 27 0.90 10.98 -11.62
C LEU A 27 1.64 11.65 -12.79
N LYS A 28 0.93 12.24 -13.76
CA LYS A 28 1.53 13.04 -14.84
C LYS A 28 2.27 14.26 -14.32
N GLU A 29 1.66 14.96 -13.37
CA GLU A 29 2.24 16.13 -12.70
C GLU A 29 3.47 15.75 -11.85
N ASN A 30 3.54 14.49 -11.41
CA ASN A 30 4.61 13.94 -10.56
C ASN A 30 5.50 12.92 -11.31
N GLY A 31 5.84 13.20 -12.57
CA GLY A 31 6.92 12.52 -13.30
C GLY A 31 6.54 11.28 -14.13
N VAL A 32 5.29 10.79 -14.06
CA VAL A 32 4.86 9.60 -14.81
C VAL A 32 4.56 9.93 -16.28
N LYS A 33 5.48 9.57 -17.18
CA LYS A 33 5.36 9.87 -18.62
C LYS A 33 4.39 8.96 -19.38
N LYS A 34 4.26 7.70 -19.00
CA LYS A 34 3.42 6.72 -19.72
C LYS A 34 1.96 6.79 -19.29
N ASN A 35 1.05 6.42 -20.18
CA ASN A 35 -0.37 6.22 -19.87
C ASN A 35 -0.61 4.74 -19.59
N PRO A 36 -1.62 4.38 -18.78
CA PRO A 36 -1.90 2.98 -18.43
C PRO A 36 -2.43 2.16 -19.64
N GLY A 37 -2.75 2.81 -20.76
CA GLY A 37 -3.41 2.17 -21.91
C GLY A 37 -4.90 1.97 -21.66
N LYS A 38 -5.58 1.25 -22.55
CA LYS A 38 -7.05 1.03 -22.45
C LYS A 38 -7.44 -0.06 -21.44
N SER A 39 -6.54 -1.00 -21.16
CA SER A 39 -6.80 -2.17 -20.32
C SER A 39 -6.37 -2.00 -18.86
N LYS A 40 -5.70 -0.89 -18.53
CA LYS A 40 -5.26 -0.57 -17.16
C LYS A 40 -5.75 0.81 -16.76
N GLU A 41 -5.73 1.07 -15.46
CA GLU A 41 -5.94 2.38 -14.85
C GLU A 41 -4.92 2.59 -13.73
N TYR A 42 -4.64 3.85 -13.41
CA TYR A 42 -3.74 4.18 -12.31
C TYR A 42 -4.50 4.39 -11.01
N VAL A 43 -3.85 4.02 -9.91
CA VAL A 43 -4.28 4.27 -8.55
C VAL A 43 -3.10 4.83 -7.78
N TYR A 44 -3.36 5.79 -6.90
CA TYR A 44 -2.37 6.35 -6.00
C TYR A 44 -2.91 6.30 -4.58
N LEU A 45 -2.06 5.87 -3.64
CA LEU A 45 -2.37 5.86 -2.22
C LEU A 45 -1.23 6.53 -1.45
N LYS A 46 -1.59 7.33 -0.45
CA LYS A 46 -0.67 7.93 0.51
C LYS A 46 -1.02 7.51 1.91
N PHE A 47 -0.04 7.02 2.66
CA PHE A 47 -0.20 6.56 4.02
C PHE A 47 0.64 7.36 4.99
N LYS A 48 0.10 7.56 6.19
CA LYS A 48 0.85 7.96 7.37
C LYS A 48 0.95 6.75 8.29
N ILE A 49 2.18 6.32 8.56
CA ILE A 49 2.47 5.13 9.35
C ILE A 49 3.26 5.59 10.58
N LYS A 50 2.76 5.29 11.77
CA LYS A 50 3.48 5.48 13.03
C LYS A 50 3.86 4.12 13.60
N CYS A 51 5.15 3.86 13.74
CA CYS A 51 5.65 2.75 14.54
C CYS A 51 5.50 3.12 16.02
N ILE A 52 4.68 2.38 16.75
CA ILE A 52 4.54 2.54 18.20
C ILE A 52 5.67 1.80 18.91
N SER A 53 5.97 0.59 18.47
CA SER A 53 7.02 -0.27 19.03
C SER A 53 7.40 -1.35 18.03
N ALA A 54 8.69 -1.62 17.89
CA ALA A 54 9.27 -2.74 17.15
C ALA A 54 10.64 -3.07 17.78
N ASP A 55 11.13 -4.29 17.59
CA ASP A 55 12.45 -4.69 18.13
C ASP A 55 13.60 -4.14 17.28
N GLU A 56 13.34 -3.92 15.99
CA GLU A 56 14.28 -3.38 15.01
C GLU A 56 13.56 -2.46 14.01
N GLU A 57 14.31 -1.88 13.08
CA GLU A 57 13.70 -1.13 11.98
C GLU A 57 12.90 -2.05 11.06
N VAL A 58 11.70 -1.61 10.68
CA VAL A 58 10.79 -2.41 9.87
C VAL A 58 10.65 -1.81 8.48
N PRO A 59 10.90 -2.58 7.41
CA PRO A 59 10.63 -2.12 6.05
C PRO A 59 9.13 -1.91 5.83
N ALA A 60 8.77 -0.82 5.16
CA ALA A 60 7.37 -0.41 4.98
C ALA A 60 6.54 -1.43 4.17
N ASP A 61 7.17 -2.23 3.31
CA ASP A 61 6.50 -3.21 2.45
C ASP A 61 6.03 -4.48 3.19
N LEU A 62 6.58 -4.75 4.39
CA LEU A 62 6.03 -5.75 5.31
C LEU A 62 4.66 -5.35 5.86
N ILE A 63 4.35 -4.05 5.86
CA ILE A 63 3.05 -3.54 6.30
C ILE A 63 2.02 -3.63 5.17
N LEU A 64 2.43 -3.24 3.96
CA LEU A 64 1.60 -3.21 2.75
C LEU A 64 2.50 -3.40 1.52
N ASN A 65 2.17 -4.28 0.58
CA ASN A 65 2.89 -4.38 -0.69
C ASN A 65 1.99 -4.72 -1.87
N GLU A 66 2.46 -4.40 -3.07
CA GLU A 66 1.76 -4.61 -4.35
C GLU A 66 1.40 -6.08 -4.61
N TYR A 67 2.18 -7.02 -4.06
CA TYR A 67 2.08 -8.46 -4.32
C TYR A 67 1.13 -9.21 -3.40
N SER A 68 0.56 -8.60 -2.38
CA SER A 68 -0.34 -9.32 -1.47
C SER A 68 -1.44 -8.45 -0.87
N SER A 69 -1.30 -7.13 -0.94
CA SER A 69 -2.15 -6.24 -0.15
C SER A 69 -3.32 -5.65 -0.92
N PHE A 70 -3.31 -5.64 -2.26
CA PHE A 70 -4.31 -4.93 -3.06
C PHE A 70 -5.23 -5.87 -3.85
N PHE A 71 -6.52 -5.57 -3.80
CA PHE A 71 -7.60 -6.37 -4.37
C PHE A 71 -8.56 -5.48 -5.17
N ASP A 72 -9.35 -6.12 -6.03
CA ASP A 72 -10.45 -5.44 -6.71
C ASP A 72 -11.50 -4.89 -5.73
N SER A 73 -12.38 -4.03 -6.24
CA SER A 73 -13.49 -3.43 -5.50
C SER A 73 -14.44 -4.44 -4.82
N LYS A 74 -14.36 -5.73 -5.16
CA LYS A 74 -15.20 -6.80 -4.62
C LYS A 74 -14.49 -7.65 -3.56
N CYS A 75 -13.22 -7.38 -3.26
CA CYS A 75 -12.36 -8.21 -2.41
C CYS A 75 -12.23 -9.67 -2.90
N LYS A 76 -12.49 -9.95 -4.19
CA LYS A 76 -12.55 -11.33 -4.70
C LYS A 76 -11.29 -11.75 -5.42
N LYS A 77 -10.61 -10.79 -6.04
CA LYS A 77 -9.40 -11.06 -6.82
C LYS A 77 -8.32 -10.10 -6.41
N GLN A 78 -7.18 -10.65 -6.08
CA GLN A 78 -5.98 -9.87 -5.91
C GLN A 78 -5.67 -9.12 -7.21
N SER A 79 -5.41 -7.83 -7.10
CA SER A 79 -5.06 -7.01 -8.25
C SER A 79 -3.67 -7.42 -8.73
N LYS A 80 -3.53 -7.70 -10.03
CA LYS A 80 -2.20 -7.76 -10.66
C LYS A 80 -1.69 -6.34 -10.84
N ALA A 81 -1.32 -5.72 -9.72
CA ALA A 81 -0.85 -4.36 -9.67
C ALA A 81 0.63 -4.32 -10.07
N GLU A 82 0.99 -3.35 -10.89
CA GLU A 82 2.39 -3.02 -11.19
C GLU A 82 2.73 -1.70 -10.50
N LEU A 83 3.86 -1.66 -9.78
CA LEU A 83 4.37 -0.41 -9.22
C LEU A 83 4.69 0.60 -10.32
N ILE A 84 4.33 1.85 -10.06
CA ILE A 84 4.63 2.99 -10.92
C ILE A 84 5.51 3.95 -10.12
N PRO A 85 6.76 4.21 -10.55
CA PRO A 85 7.59 5.23 -9.92
C PRO A 85 6.92 6.59 -10.02
N VAL A 86 6.81 7.30 -8.90
CA VAL A 86 6.20 8.63 -8.80
C VAL A 86 7.13 9.55 -8.01
N ASP A 87 7.26 10.80 -8.45
CA ASP A 87 8.07 11.83 -7.80
C ASP A 87 7.15 12.85 -7.09
N ASP A 88 6.48 12.39 -6.03
CA ASP A 88 5.50 13.17 -5.26
C ASP A 88 6.06 13.76 -3.94
N GLY A 89 7.38 13.72 -3.80
CA GLY A 89 8.11 14.15 -2.61
C GLY A 89 7.90 13.30 -1.35
N ASN A 90 7.22 12.15 -1.43
CA ASN A 90 7.05 11.22 -0.31
C ASN A 90 8.02 10.03 -0.44
N LYS A 91 8.27 9.33 0.67
CA LYS A 91 9.00 8.05 0.60
C LYS A 91 8.13 7.03 -0.15
N GLU A 92 8.73 6.20 -0.99
CA GLU A 92 7.99 5.10 -1.62
C GLU A 92 7.65 4.04 -0.55
N LEU A 93 6.44 3.48 -0.61
CA LEU A 93 6.08 2.33 0.21
C LEU A 93 6.72 1.06 -0.38
N SER A 94 7.99 0.85 -0.04
CA SER A 94 8.80 -0.28 -0.50
C SER A 94 9.81 -0.74 0.56
N TYR A 95 10.51 -1.84 0.30
CA TYR A 95 11.54 -2.40 1.20
C TYR A 95 12.67 -1.41 1.55
N ASN A 96 12.89 -0.39 0.71
CA ASN A 96 13.91 0.64 0.96
C ASN A 96 13.50 1.68 2.01
N THR A 97 12.21 1.73 2.34
CA THR A 97 11.71 2.65 3.37
C THR A 97 11.65 1.92 4.71
N MET A 98 12.72 2.08 5.48
CA MET A 98 12.81 1.58 6.85
C MET A 98 12.07 2.52 7.81
N ILE A 99 11.37 1.93 8.79
CA ILE A 99 10.60 2.63 9.81
C ILE A 99 11.16 2.25 11.17
N SER A 100 11.77 3.21 11.86
CA SER A 100 12.36 3.04 13.18
C SER A 100 11.29 3.00 14.29
N PRO A 101 11.54 2.31 15.42
CA PRO A 101 10.65 2.36 16.59
C PRO A 101 10.36 3.80 17.06
N GLY A 102 9.08 4.16 17.19
CA GLY A 102 8.64 5.51 17.55
C GLY A 102 8.53 6.49 16.39
N GLU A 103 9.06 6.16 15.20
CA GLU A 103 9.04 7.02 14.03
C GLU A 103 7.62 7.17 13.46
N THR A 104 7.36 8.31 12.83
CA THR A 104 6.21 8.49 11.94
C THR A 104 6.70 8.82 10.54
N VAL A 105 6.35 7.99 9.58
CA VAL A 105 6.69 8.15 8.18
C VAL A 105 5.44 8.44 7.34
N VAL A 106 5.62 9.19 6.26
CA VAL A 106 4.61 9.36 5.21
C VAL A 106 5.14 8.72 3.95
N CYS A 107 4.43 7.69 3.48
CA CYS A 107 4.79 6.94 2.29
C CYS A 107 3.69 7.02 1.24
N SER A 108 4.04 6.83 -0.02
CA SER A 108 3.09 6.70 -1.11
C SER A 108 3.38 5.48 -1.99
N ILE A 109 2.34 5.01 -2.67
CA ILE A 109 2.44 3.94 -3.65
C ILE A 109 1.53 4.28 -4.83
N ALA A 110 2.07 4.18 -6.02
CA ALA A 110 1.31 4.30 -7.25
C ALA A 110 1.29 2.94 -7.97
N LEU A 111 0.11 2.56 -8.43
CA LEU A 111 -0.17 1.25 -8.99
C LEU A 111 -0.82 1.41 -10.35
N SER A 112 -0.46 0.51 -11.26
CA SER A 112 -1.18 0.25 -12.50
C SER A 112 -1.96 -1.04 -12.34
N VAL A 113 -3.30 -0.94 -12.36
CA VAL A 113 -4.22 -2.06 -12.13
C VAL A 113 -5.09 -2.28 -13.37
N LYS A 114 -5.79 -3.40 -13.45
CA LYS A 114 -6.73 -3.66 -14.56
C LYS A 114 -7.86 -2.61 -14.52
N SER A 115 -8.26 -2.12 -15.69
CA SER A 115 -9.40 -1.19 -15.81
C SER A 115 -10.68 -1.80 -15.24
N GLY A 116 -11.38 -1.04 -14.40
CA GLY A 116 -12.57 -1.46 -13.64
C GLY A 116 -12.25 -2.13 -12.30
N SER A 117 -10.97 -2.20 -11.91
CA SER A 117 -10.57 -2.69 -10.58
C SER A 117 -10.72 -1.62 -9.50
N ALA A 118 -10.64 -0.33 -9.86
CA ALA A 118 -10.86 0.76 -8.92
C ALA A 118 -12.37 0.98 -8.59
N PRO A 119 -12.73 1.40 -7.37
CA PRO A 119 -11.83 1.64 -6.25
C PRO A 119 -11.23 0.35 -5.70
N ILE A 120 -9.94 0.37 -5.36
CA ILE A 120 -9.29 -0.85 -4.87
C ILE A 120 -9.63 -1.08 -3.40
N THR A 121 -9.59 -2.34 -2.98
CA THR A 121 -9.57 -2.69 -1.57
C THR A 121 -8.15 -3.08 -1.20
N TYR A 122 -7.79 -2.89 0.07
CA TYR A 122 -6.50 -3.34 0.57
C TYR A 122 -6.63 -4.03 1.92
N ARG A 123 -5.74 -4.99 2.17
CA ARG A 123 -5.64 -5.70 3.44
C ARG A 123 -4.31 -5.37 4.13
N ILE A 124 -4.33 -5.30 5.44
CA ILE A 124 -3.15 -5.16 6.29
C ILE A 124 -3.10 -6.37 7.22
N SER A 125 -1.93 -6.97 7.35
CA SER A 125 -1.65 -7.98 8.38
C SER A 125 -1.70 -7.34 9.76
N ALA A 126 -2.61 -7.81 10.62
CA ALA A 126 -2.79 -7.32 11.98
C ALA A 126 -2.19 -8.26 13.04
N GLY A 127 -1.41 -9.25 12.63
CA GLY A 127 -0.80 -10.26 13.49
C GLY A 127 -1.32 -11.66 13.19
N TYR A 128 -1.15 -12.57 14.15
CA TYR A 128 -1.63 -13.95 14.07
C TYR A 128 -2.54 -14.27 15.26
N ASP A 129 -3.52 -15.15 15.06
CA ASP A 129 -4.33 -15.70 16.15
C ASP A 129 -3.60 -16.82 16.89
N GLU A 130 -4.27 -17.44 17.88
CA GLU A 130 -3.70 -18.50 18.72
C GLU A 130 -3.33 -19.77 17.93
N ASP A 131 -3.94 -19.96 16.75
CA ASP A 131 -3.70 -21.08 15.84
C ASP A 131 -2.66 -20.72 14.75
N TYR A 132 -1.98 -19.59 14.88
CA TYR A 132 -1.03 -19.05 13.91
C TYR A 132 -1.65 -18.71 12.53
N ASN A 133 -2.95 -18.45 12.46
CA ASN A 133 -3.56 -17.91 11.25
C ASN A 133 -3.39 -16.39 11.20
N GLU A 134 -3.12 -15.86 10.01
CA GLU A 134 -2.98 -14.42 9.81
C GLU A 134 -4.32 -13.71 10.07
N ILE A 135 -4.29 -12.71 10.96
CA ILE A 135 -5.43 -11.83 11.21
C ILE A 135 -5.35 -10.68 10.21
N GLU A 136 -6.31 -10.61 9.30
CA GLU A 136 -6.33 -9.60 8.25
C GLU A 136 -7.35 -8.49 8.57
N LYS A 137 -6.94 -7.24 8.35
CA LYS A 137 -7.87 -6.10 8.35
C LYS A 137 -8.06 -5.56 6.94
N TRP A 138 -9.31 -5.53 6.51
CA TRP A 138 -9.72 -5.12 5.17
C TRP A 138 -10.23 -3.69 5.15
N PHE A 139 -9.83 -2.95 4.12
CA PHE A 139 -10.18 -1.56 3.91
C PHE A 139 -10.66 -1.35 2.48
N ALA A 140 -11.81 -0.70 2.34
CA ALA A 140 -12.31 -0.24 1.05
C ALA A 140 -11.95 1.23 0.85
N THR A 141 -11.34 1.55 -0.29
CA THR A 141 -11.17 2.94 -0.71
C THR A 141 -12.52 3.46 -1.25
N LYS A 142 -12.79 4.75 -1.03
CA LYS A 142 -13.97 5.43 -1.56
C LYS A 142 -13.51 6.53 -2.49
N LYS A 143 -14.24 6.70 -3.60
CA LYS A 143 -14.12 7.89 -4.44
C LYS A 143 -14.69 9.11 -3.75
#